data_AF-A0A7X8R7S6-F1
#
_entry.id   AF-A0A7X8R7S6-F1
#
_cell.length_a   1.000
_cell.length_b   1.000
_cell.length_c   1.000
_cell.angle_alpha   90.00
_cell.angle_beta   90.00
_cell.angle_gamma   90.00
#
_symmetry.space_group_name_H-M   'P 1'
#
loop_
_entity.id
_entity.type
_entity.pdbx_description
1 polymer ?
#
loop_
_entity_poly.entity_id
_entity_poly.type
_entity_poly.pdbx_seq_one_letter_code
_entity_poly.pdbx_strand_id
1 'polypeptide(L)'
;MNIEYIDQTTPLIQGSTNLPDGVEITVEVKQADDTMIGRDETIVRNKTFVGGPFGPPQGLAKGKYRAIARIARTSLHEPSLKKNGHRTSLEMAKRLKNMKRRRILKSIKSF
;
A
#
# COMPACT_ATOMS: atom_id res chain seq x y z
N MET A 1 34.84 -1.64 -2.10
CA MET A 1 33.69 -0.72 -2.10
C MET A 1 33.28 -0.57 -3.56
N ASN A 2 32.21 -1.22 -3.98
CA ASN A 2 31.74 -1.12 -5.36
C ASN A 2 31.04 0.23 -5.50
N ILE A 3 31.64 1.14 -6.26
CA ILE A 3 31.01 2.40 -6.64
C ILE A 3 30.33 2.12 -7.97
N GLU A 4 29.01 1.91 -7.93
CA GLU A 4 28.21 1.76 -9.14
C GLU A 4 28.01 3.15 -9.75
N TYR A 5 28.57 3.37 -10.94
CA TYR A 5 28.42 4.62 -11.67
C TYR A 5 27.02 4.64 -12.28
N ILE A 6 26.11 5.39 -11.66
CA ILE A 6 24.74 5.56 -12.19
C ILE A 6 24.86 6.43 -13.44
N ASP A 7 24.85 5.81 -14.61
CA ASP A 7 24.85 6.52 -15.88
C ASP A 7 23.58 7.40 -15.95
N GLN A 8 23.75 8.72 -16.04
CA GLN A 8 22.66 9.71 -16.04
C GLN A 8 21.78 9.66 -17.30
N THR A 9 21.94 8.62 -18.13
CA THR A 9 21.16 8.38 -19.33
C THR A 9 19.90 7.54 -19.09
N THR A 10 19.75 6.92 -17.91
CA THR A 10 18.54 6.16 -17.55
C THR A 10 17.56 7.02 -16.75
N PRO A 11 16.31 7.22 -17.22
CA PRO A 11 15.36 8.09 -16.54
C PRO A 11 14.84 7.49 -15.22
N LEU A 12 14.64 8.39 -14.26
CA LEU A 12 13.83 8.17 -13.06
C LEU A 12 12.46 8.80 -13.25
N ILE A 13 11.42 8.13 -12.78
CA ILE A 13 10.04 8.64 -12.80
C ILE A 13 9.66 9.04 -11.38
N GLN A 14 9.49 10.34 -11.16
CA GLN A 14 8.98 10.89 -9.91
C GLN A 14 7.54 11.38 -10.07
N GLY A 15 6.71 11.10 -9.08
CA GLY A 15 5.33 11.58 -9.04
C GLY A 15 4.86 11.91 -7.63
N SER A 16 3.83 12.76 -7.54
CA SER A 16 3.07 13.03 -6.32
C SER A 16 1.77 12.24 -6.32
N THR A 17 1.29 11.87 -5.14
CA THR A 17 0.05 11.12 -4.97
C THR A 17 -0.66 11.53 -3.68
N ASN A 18 -1.97 11.27 -3.60
CA ASN A 18 -2.75 11.43 -2.37
C ASN A 18 -2.81 10.13 -1.54
N LEU A 19 -2.12 9.08 -1.97
CA LEU A 19 -2.03 7.83 -1.24
C LEU A 19 -1.28 8.00 0.09
N PRO A 20 -1.65 7.24 1.14
CA PRO A 20 -0.87 7.18 2.36
C PRO A 20 0.56 6.70 2.11
N ASP A 21 1.47 7.14 2.97
CA ASP A 21 2.82 6.59 3.01
C ASP A 21 2.78 5.09 3.36
N GLY A 22 3.71 4.32 2.78
CA GLY A 22 3.76 2.87 2.93
C GLY A 22 2.96 2.08 1.89
N VAL A 23 2.16 2.74 1.05
CA VAL A 23 1.50 2.11 -0.10
C VAL A 23 2.54 1.78 -1.17
N GLU A 24 2.55 0.53 -1.64
CA GLU A 24 3.37 0.10 -2.78
C GLU A 24 2.69 0.47 -4.10
N ILE A 25 3.50 0.97 -5.01
CA ILE A 25 3.15 1.42 -6.36
C ILE A 25 4.02 0.65 -7.34
N THR A 26 3.40 0.10 -8.37
CA THR A 26 4.10 -0.41 -9.55
C THR A 26 4.14 0.68 -10.62
N VAL A 27 5.33 1.01 -11.10
CA VAL A 27 5.56 1.91 -12.24
C VAL A 27 6.00 1.10 -13.44
N GLU A 28 5.28 1.21 -14.55
CA GLU A 28 5.62 0.58 -15.83
C GLU A 28 5.95 1.66 -16.85
N VAL A 29 7.05 1.48 -17.59
CA VAL A 29 7.44 2.34 -18.70
C VAL A 29 7.38 1.55 -20.00
N LYS A 30 6.67 2.10 -20.99
CA LYS A 30 6.55 1.55 -22.34
C LYS A 30 6.95 2.58 -23.39
N GLN A 31 7.47 2.11 -24.50
CA GLN A 31 7.63 2.91 -25.71
C GLN A 31 6.31 3.00 -26.48
N ALA A 32 6.23 3.90 -27.46
CA ALA A 32 5.03 4.16 -28.26
C ALA A 32 4.48 2.94 -29.03
N ASP A 33 5.34 1.96 -29.30
CA ASP A 33 4.98 0.67 -29.92
C ASP A 33 4.56 -0.40 -28.90
N ASP A 34 4.28 0.02 -27.65
CA ASP A 34 3.95 -0.82 -26.50
C ASP A 34 5.07 -1.77 -26.02
N THR A 35 6.30 -1.61 -26.53
CA THR A 35 7.47 -2.33 -26.01
C THR A 35 7.71 -1.95 -24.54
N MET A 36 7.79 -2.97 -23.67
CA MET A 36 8.08 -2.78 -22.25
C MET A 36 9.55 -2.39 -22.07
N ILE A 37 9.79 -1.22 -21.49
CA ILE A 37 11.13 -0.73 -21.17
C ILE A 37 11.55 -1.17 -19.78
N GLY A 38 10.60 -1.19 -18.84
CA GLY A 38 10.85 -1.68 -17.49
C GLY A 38 9.64 -1.54 -16.59
N ARG A 39 9.75 -2.22 -15.46
CA ARG A 39 8.78 -2.21 -14.37
C ARG A 39 9.55 -2.11 -13.06
N ASP A 40 9.08 -1.23 -12.19
CA ASP A 40 9.65 -1.04 -10.86
C ASP A 40 8.55 -0.98 -9.80
N GLU A 41 8.86 -1.46 -8.60
CA GLU A 41 7.97 -1.46 -7.45
C GLU A 41 8.57 -0.57 -6.36
N THR A 42 7.83 0.48 -5.99
CA THR A 42 8.30 1.52 -5.08
C THR A 42 7.24 1.82 -4.03
N ILE A 43 7.63 2.50 -2.95
CA ILE A 43 6.76 2.82 -1.83
C ILE A 43 6.52 4.33 -1.78
N VAL A 44 5.27 4.71 -1.54
CA VAL A 44 4.91 6.11 -1.29
C VAL A 44 5.57 6.58 0.00
N ARG A 45 6.30 7.70 -0.09
CA ARG A 45 6.91 8.40 1.05
C ARG A 45 6.70 9.90 0.89
N ASN A 46 6.27 10.56 1.97
CA ASN A 46 5.94 11.97 1.97
C ASN A 46 4.99 12.35 0.80
N LYS A 47 3.98 11.52 0.51
CA LYS A 47 3.05 11.70 -0.62
C LYS A 47 3.71 11.73 -2.02
N THR A 48 4.90 11.15 -2.15
CA THR A 48 5.63 11.05 -3.41
C THR A 48 6.09 9.62 -3.65
N PHE A 49 6.37 9.28 -4.90
CA PHE A 49 7.04 8.04 -5.28
C PHE A 49 8.13 8.33 -6.32
N VAL A 50 9.15 7.49 -6.33
CA VAL A 50 10.23 7.49 -7.33
C VAL A 50 10.39 6.06 -7.81
N GLY A 51 10.27 5.84 -9.12
CA GLY A 51 10.53 4.56 -9.76
C GLY A 51 11.65 4.64 -10.78
N GLY A 52 12.32 3.51 -11.01
CA GLY A 52 13.45 3.38 -11.93
C GLY A 52 14.79 3.18 -11.21
N PRO A 53 15.93 3.29 -11.92
CA PRO A 53 16.09 3.73 -13.32
C PRO A 53 15.42 2.80 -14.34
N PHE A 54 14.92 3.36 -15.45
CA PHE A 54 14.29 2.59 -16.52
C PHE A 54 15.14 2.52 -17.78
N GLY A 55 15.44 1.31 -18.23
CA GLY A 55 16.23 1.06 -19.44
C GLY A 55 17.67 0.67 -19.16
N PRO A 56 18.44 0.39 -20.22
CA PRO A 56 19.80 -0.09 -20.09
C PRO A 56 20.78 1.06 -19.82
N PRO A 57 21.99 0.81 -19.28
CA PRO A 57 22.96 1.85 -18.92
C PRO A 57 23.39 2.78 -20.06
N GLN A 58 23.30 2.33 -21.31
CA GLN A 58 23.56 3.16 -22.50
C GLN A 58 22.42 4.14 -22.84
N GLY A 59 21.33 4.14 -22.06
CA GLY A 59 20.17 5.00 -22.24
C GLY A 59 19.07 4.41 -23.12
N LEU A 60 18.00 5.20 -23.29
CA LEU A 60 16.84 4.84 -24.10
C LEU A 60 17.00 5.27 -25.56
N ALA A 61 16.39 4.52 -26.47
CA ALA A 61 16.28 4.91 -27.86
C ALA A 61 15.53 6.25 -28.00
N LYS A 62 15.71 6.95 -29.13
CA LYS A 62 14.91 8.14 -29.42
C LYS A 62 13.46 7.72 -29.66
N GLY A 63 12.51 8.41 -29.04
CA GLY A 63 11.10 8.14 -29.25
C GLY A 63 10.21 8.72 -28.17
N LYS A 64 8.91 8.41 -28.28
CA LYS A 64 7.92 8.72 -27.26
C LYS A 64 7.79 7.54 -26.30
N TYR A 65 7.66 7.87 -25.01
CA TYR A 65 7.49 6.91 -23.93
C TYR A 65 6.25 7.26 -23.12
N ARG A 66 5.67 6.25 -22.47
CA ARG A 66 4.53 6.36 -21.56
C ARG A 66 4.86 5.65 -20.26
N ALA A 67 4.80 6.38 -19.16
CA ALA A 67 4.88 5.83 -17.80
C ALA A 67 3.47 5.67 -17.22
N ILE A 68 3.21 4.55 -16.57
CA ILE A 68 1.95 4.26 -15.88
C ILE A 68 2.27 3.81 -14.46
N ALA A 69 1.77 4.55 -13.46
CA ALA A 69 1.85 4.17 -12.06
C ALA A 69 0.51 3.59 -11.58
N ARG A 70 0.54 2.47 -10.86
CA ARG A 70 -0.65 1.79 -10.31
C ARG A 70 -0.37 1.30 -8.89
N ILE A 71 -1.38 1.29 -8.03
CA ILE A 71 -1.27 0.65 -6.70
C ILE A 71 -0.99 -0.85 -6.90
N ALA A 72 -0.01 -1.40 -6.20
CA ALA A 72 0.25 -2.83 -6.23
C ALA A 72 -0.95 -3.59 -5.63
N ARG A 73 -1.32 -4.74 -6.22
CA ARG A 73 -2.50 -5.51 -5.79
C ARG A 73 -2.46 -5.88 -4.30
N THR A 74 -1.27 -6.06 -3.74
CA THR A 74 -0.98 -6.39 -2.34
C THR A 74 -1.09 -5.18 -1.39
N SER A 75 -1.00 -3.97 -1.93
CA SER A 75 -1.04 -2.71 -1.17
C SER A 75 -2.43 -2.13 -0.94
N LEU A 76 -3.47 -2.86 -1.34
CA LEU A 76 -4.84 -2.63 -0.87
C LEU A 76 -5.03 -3.03 0.61
N HIS A 77 -3.98 -2.94 1.43
CA HIS A 77 -4.10 -3.12 2.87
C HIS A 77 -5.13 -2.12 3.40
N GLU A 78 -6.19 -2.66 3.98
CA GLU A 78 -7.35 -1.94 4.47
C GLU A 78 -6.90 -0.69 5.23
N PRO A 79 -7.51 0.48 5.00
CA PRO A 79 -7.27 1.64 5.85
C PRO A 79 -7.51 1.16 7.27
N SER A 80 -6.46 1.16 8.09
CA SER A 80 -6.58 0.80 9.49
C SER A 80 -7.54 1.83 10.10
N LEU A 81 -8.82 1.46 10.15
CA LEU A 81 -9.79 2.12 10.98
C LEU A 81 -9.19 1.98 12.38
N LYS A 82 -8.57 3.05 12.88
CA LYS A 82 -8.44 3.25 14.32
C LYS A 82 -9.86 3.26 14.86
N LYS A 83 -10.39 2.06 15.09
CA LYS A 83 -11.57 1.83 15.91
C LYS A 83 -11.16 2.20 17.32
N ASN A 84 -11.29 3.48 17.63
CA ASN A 84 -11.46 3.91 19.01
C ASN A 84 -12.67 3.12 19.55
N GLY A 85 -12.40 2.04 20.28
CA GLY A 85 -13.34 1.44 21.24
C GLY A 85 -14.52 0.61 20.72
N HIS A 86 -14.56 0.11 19.49
CA HIS A 86 -15.64 -0.81 19.10
C HIS A 86 -15.32 -2.25 19.50
N ARG A 87 -15.62 -2.57 20.77
CA ARG A 87 -15.80 -3.94 21.23
C ARG A 87 -16.69 -4.67 20.23
N THR A 88 -16.26 -5.84 19.80
CA THR A 88 -17.02 -6.63 18.81
C THR A 88 -18.41 -6.94 19.37
N SER A 89 -19.43 -6.94 18.51
CA SER A 89 -20.81 -7.29 18.87
C SER A 89 -20.91 -8.65 19.56
N LEU A 90 -19.98 -9.56 19.24
CA LEU A 90 -19.85 -10.88 19.86
C LEU A 90 -19.37 -10.82 21.33
N GLU A 91 -18.39 -9.97 21.66
CA GLU A 91 -18.00 -9.74 23.05
C GLU A 91 -19.11 -9.08 23.87
N MET A 92 -19.83 -8.12 23.28
CA MET A 92 -20.96 -7.45 23.93
C MET A 92 -22.10 -8.44 24.21
N ALA A 93 -22.42 -9.31 23.24
CA ALA A 93 -23.43 -10.36 23.40
C ALA A 93 -23.04 -11.39 24.48
N LYS A 94 -21.76 -11.79 24.56
CA LYS A 94 -21.26 -12.67 25.62
C LYS A 94 -21.39 -12.03 27.00
N ARG A 95 -21.07 -10.74 27.15
CA ARG A 95 -21.24 -10.01 28.42
C ARG A 95 -22.70 -9.85 28.82
N LEU A 96 -23.61 -9.55 27.88
CA LEU A 96 -25.05 -9.46 28.13
C LEU A 96 -25.64 -10.79 28.63
N LYS A 97 -25.24 -11.92 28.01
CA LYS A 97 -25.65 -13.26 28.48
C LYS A 97 -25.12 -13.56 29.88
N ASN A 98 -23.86 -13.22 30.17
CA ASN A 98 -23.27 -13.42 31.50
C ASN A 98 -23.89 -12.51 32.58
N MET A 99 -24.30 -11.29 32.22
CA MET A 99 -24.96 -10.36 33.14
C MET A 99 -26.38 -10.80 33.48
N LYS A 100 -27.14 -11.29 32.49
CA LYS A 100 -28.48 -11.87 32.72
C LYS A 100 -28.40 -13.13 33.59
N ARG A 101 -27.43 -14.03 33.36
CA ARG A 101 -27.21 -15.22 34.21
C ARG A 101 -26.91 -14.85 35.66
N ARG A 102 -26.05 -13.85 35.91
CA ARG A 102 -25.73 -13.38 37.27
C ARG A 102 -26.93 -12.74 37.98
N ARG A 103 -27.80 -12.06 37.24
CA ARG A 103 -29.02 -11.44 37.82
C ARG A 103 -30.06 -12.50 38.23
N ILE A 104 -30.18 -13.59 37.47
CA ILE A 104 -31.07 -14.72 37.80
C ILE A 104 -30.54 -15.51 39.01
N LEU A 105 -29.24 -15.80 39.08
CA LEU A 105 -28.66 -16.50 40.24
C LEU A 105 -28.75 -15.72 41.56
N LYS A 106 -28.74 -14.38 41.52
CA LYS A 106 -28.97 -13.57 42.72
C LYS A 106 -30.44 -13.58 43.18
N SER A 107 -31.39 -13.79 42.28
CA SER A 107 -32.82 -13.86 42.58
C SER A 107 -33.25 -15.18 43.21
N ILE A 108 -32.50 -16.27 42.99
CA ILE A 108 -32.84 -17.62 43.49
C ILE A 108 -32.31 -17.84 44.92
N LYS A 109 -31.31 -17.07 45.37
CA LYS A 109 -30.73 -17.18 46.72
C LYS A 109 -31.44 -16.31 47.80
N SER A 110 -32.59 -15.72 47.49
CA SER A 110 -33.37 -14.87 48.42
C SER A 110 -34.81 -15.38 48.67
N PHE A 111 -35.05 -16.68 48.55
CA PHE A 111 -36.21 -17.36 49.13
C PHE A 111 -35.74 -18.46 50.07
#